data_AF-A0A2M8QWF1-F1
#
_entry.id   AF-A0A2M8QWF1-F1
#
_cell.length_a   1.000
_cell.length_b   1.000
_cell.length_c   1.000
_cell.angle_alpha   90.00
_cell.angle_beta   90.00
_cell.angle_gamma   90.00
#
_symmetry.space_group_name_H-M   'P 1'
#
loop_
_entity.id
_entity.type
_entity.pdbx_description
1 polymer ?
#
loop_
_entity_poly.entity_id
_entity_poly.type
_entity_poly.pdbx_seq_one_letter_code
_entity_poly.pdbx_strand_id
1 'polypeptide(L)' 'MTLVDRLLRARAQEKVERAGISNYSFDQEGLVMCGVRYTIAACDCGEPDCDGVSLEKNAAGVTSRILQ' A
#
# COMPACT_ATOMS: atom_id res chain seq x y z
N MET A 1 -5.50 -16.23 1.93
CA MET A 1 -4.60 -15.38 1.12
C MET A 1 -4.27 -16.14 -0.16
N THR A 2 -4.70 -15.64 -1.32
CA THR A 2 -4.51 -16.31 -2.62
C THR A 2 -3.11 -16.00 -3.19
N LEU A 3 -2.69 -16.72 -4.24
CA LEU A 3 -1.43 -16.42 -4.95
C LEU A 3 -1.43 -14.99 -5.53
N VAL A 4 -2.58 -14.52 -5.99
CA VAL A 4 -2.76 -13.15 -6.52
C VAL A 4 -2.52 -12.10 -5.43
N ASP A 5 -3.04 -12.33 -4.22
CA ASP A 5 -2.85 -11.42 -3.08
C ASP A 5 -1.37 -11.31 -2.68
N ARG A 6 -0.63 -12.42 -2.70
CA ARG A 6 0.82 -12.43 -2.44
C ARG A 6 1.59 -11.61 -3.46
N LEU A 7 1.24 -11.73 -4.74
CA LEU A 7 1.89 -10.98 -5.81
C LEU A 7 1.63 -9.47 -5.69
N LEU A 8 0.40 -9.07 -5.36
CA LEU A 8 0.05 -7.67 -5.14
C LEU A 8 0.80 -7.07 -3.94
N ARG A 9 0.94 -7.83 -2.84
CA ARG A 9 1.76 -7.41 -1.68
C ARG A 9 3.23 -7.23 -2.06
N ALA A 10 3.81 -8.14 -2.83
CA ALA A 10 5.19 -8.03 -3.29
C ALA A 10 5.40 -6.78 -4.17
N ARG A 11 4.50 -6.52 -5.12
CA ARG A 11 4.55 -5.31 -5.97
C ARG A 11 4.39 -4.03 -5.15
N ALA A 12 3.47 -4.04 -4.19
CA ALA A 12 3.31 -2.93 -3.26
C ALA A 12 4.60 -2.69 -2.47
N GLN A 13 5.26 -3.75 -1.99
CA GLN A 13 6.53 -3.64 -1.28
C GLN A 13 7.61 -2.99 -2.15
N GLU A 14 7.82 -3.49 -3.37
CA GLU A 14 8.81 -2.92 -4.30
C GLU A 14 8.55 -1.43 -4.57
N LYS A 15 7.28 -1.04 -4.75
CA LYS A 15 6.88 0.36 -4.97
C LYS A 15 7.23 1.25 -3.77
N VAL A 16 7.01 0.76 -2.55
CA VAL A 16 7.29 1.48 -1.30
C VAL A 16 8.79 1.61 -1.05
N GLU A 17 9.54 0.53 -1.29
CA GLU A 17 11.01 0.52 -1.16
C GLU A 17 11.68 1.44 -2.19
N ARG A 18 11.22 1.42 -3.44
CA ARG A 18 11.69 2.35 -4.49
C ARG A 18 11.41 3.81 -4.17
N ALA A 19 10.32 4.09 -3.44
CA ALA A 19 9.99 5.43 -2.97
C ALA A 19 10.82 5.86 -1.75
N GLY A 20 11.67 4.99 -1.19
CA GLY A 20 12.50 5.29 -0.02
C GLY A 20 11.70 5.34 1.29
N ILE A 21 10.51 4.74 1.33
CA ILE A 21 9.66 4.71 2.52
C ILE A 21 10.11 3.55 3.40
N SER A 22 10.66 3.85 4.57
CA SER A 22 11.16 2.85 5.53
C SER A 22 10.16 2.52 6.64
N ASN A 23 9.21 3.42 6.93
CA ASN A 23 8.18 3.23 7.96
C ASN A 23 6.90 2.65 7.34
N TYR A 24 6.95 1.36 7.00
CA TYR A 24 5.78 0.63 6.52
C TYR A 24 5.68 -0.77 7.12
N SER A 25 4.47 -1.31 7.12
CA SER A 25 4.19 -2.70 7.49
C SER A 25 2.98 -3.23 6.73
N PHE A 26 2.86 -4.55 6.62
CA PHE A 26 1.66 -5.20 6.10
C PHE A 26 0.88 -5.84 7.25
N ASP A 27 -0.44 -5.63 7.27
CA ASP A 27 -1.35 -6.29 8.20
C ASP A 27 -2.31 -7.23 7.45
N GLN A 28 -3.38 -7.67 8.11
CA GLN A 28 -4.40 -8.55 7.49
C GLN A 28 -5.27 -7.81 6.46
N GLU A 29 -5.35 -6.49 6.55
CA GLU A 29 -6.25 -5.63 5.78
C GLU A 29 -5.52 -4.87 4.65
N GLY A 30 -4.19 -4.74 4.70
CA GLY A 30 -3.41 -4.13 3.63
C GLY A 30 -2.02 -3.65 4.03
N LEU A 31 -1.61 -2.52 3.45
CA LEU A 31 -0.34 -1.85 3.68
C LEU A 31 -0.55 -0.65 4.61
N VAL A 32 0.24 -0.51 5.65
CA VAL A 32 0.28 0.67 6.51
C VAL A 32 1.59 1.40 6.27
N MET A 33 1.52 2.66 5.86
CA MET A 33 2.69 3.54 5.69
C MET A 33 2.52 4.78 6.56
N CYS A 34 3.50 5.07 7.42
CA CYS A 34 3.47 6.23 8.31
C CYS A 34 2.16 6.36 9.12
N GLY A 35 1.59 5.24 9.56
CA GLY A 35 0.33 5.18 10.31
C GLY A 35 -0.94 5.34 9.46
N VAL A 36 -0.81 5.49 8.15
CA VAL A 36 -1.94 5.55 7.20
C VAL A 36 -2.10 4.19 6.55
N ARG A 37 -3.33 3.65 6.58
CA ARG A 37 -3.65 2.38 5.92
C ARG A 37 -4.01 2.60 4.45
N TYR A 38 -3.56 1.69 3.61
CA TYR A 38 -3.79 1.63 2.19
C TYR A 38 -4.34 0.27 1.79
N THR A 39 -5.35 0.29 0.94
CA THR A 39 -5.83 -0.89 0.22
C THR A 39 -4.93 -1.12 -0.99
N ILE A 40 -4.55 -2.38 -1.21
CA ILE A 40 -3.72 -2.78 -2.33
C ILE A 40 -4.63 -3.37 -3.42
N ALA A 41 -4.65 -2.73 -4.59
CA ALA A 41 -5.42 -3.19 -5.74
C ALA A 41 -4.50 -3.46 -6.93
N ALA A 42 -4.92 -4.35 -7.84
CA ALA A 42 -4.27 -4.47 -9.14
C ALA A 42 -4.44 -3.16 -9.93
N CYS A 43 -3.41 -2.78 -10.69
CA CYS A 43 -3.49 -1.65 -11.61
C CYS A 43 -3.09 -2.10 -13.01
N ASP A 44 -3.90 -1.75 -14.00
CA ASP A 44 -3.72 -2.12 -15.41
C ASP A 44 -3.87 -0.92 -16.33
N CYS A 45 -3.57 0.29 -15.83
CA CYS A 45 -3.74 1.55 -16.57
C CYS A 45 -2.89 1.68 -17.85
N GLY A 46 -1.94 0.77 -18.09
CA GLY A 46 -1.16 0.70 -19.33
C GLY A 46 -0.04 1.75 -19.45
N GLU A 47 0.16 2.57 -18.43
CA GLU A 47 1.22 3.60 -18.41
C GLU A 47 2.61 2.97 -18.28
N PRO A 48 3.66 3.58 -18.89
CA PRO A 48 5.01 3.03 -18.91
C PRO A 48 5.63 2.85 -17.51
N ASP A 49 5.19 3.64 -16.53
CA ASP A 49 5.64 3.60 -15.13
C ASP A 49 4.62 2.92 -14.21
N CYS A 50 3.65 2.18 -14.76
CA CYS A 50 2.71 1.42 -13.95
C CYS A 50 3.38 0.18 -13.34
N ASP A 51 3.59 0.19 -12.03
CA ASP A 51 4.09 -0.97 -11.26
C ASP A 51 3.07 -2.12 -11.14
N GLY A 52 1.93 -2.01 -11.82
CA GLY A 52 0.87 -3.01 -11.81
C GLY A 52 0.12 -3.12 -10.47
N VAL A 53 0.24 -2.10 -9.62
CA VAL A 53 -0.39 -2.02 -8.29
C VAL A 53 -0.85 -0.59 -7.99
N SER A 54 -2.02 -0.46 -7.38
CA SER A 54 -2.58 0.80 -6.88
C SER A 54 -2.67 0.75 -5.36
N LEU A 55 -2.32 1.86 -4.71
CA LEU A 55 -2.39 2.04 -3.26
C LEU A 55 -3.46 3.09 -2.95
N GLU A 56 -4.62 2.64 -2.52
CA GLU A 56 -5.74 3.52 -2.20
C GLU A 56 -5.75 3.84 -0.72
N LYS A 57 -5.61 5.12 -0.37
CA LYS A 57 -5.62 5.56 1.01
C LYS A 57 -6.98 5.28 1.64
N ASN A 58 -7.00 4.44 2.68
CA ASN A 58 -8.20 4.21 3.47
C ASN A 58 -8.42 5.43 4.38
N ALA A 59 -9.39 6.27 4.03
CA ALA A 59 -9.75 7.46 4.80
C ALA A 59 -10.12 7.14 6.27
N ALA A 60 -10.52 5.90 6.57
CA ALA A 60 -10.81 5.42 7.92
C ALA A 60 -9.59 5.33 8.87
N GLY A 61 -8.36 5.34 8.34
CA GLY A 61 -7.12 5.23 9.13
C GLY A 61 -6.57 6.55 9.66
N VAL A 62 -7.12 7.70 9.25
CA VAL A 62 -6.73 9.02 9.79
C VAL A 62 -7.60 9.34 11.00
N THR A 63 -7.53 8.52 12.05
CA THR A 63 -7.80 9.02 13.39
C THR A 63 -6.57 9.80 13.81
N SER A 64 -6.51 11.07 13.39
CA SER A 64 -5.57 12.06 13.89
C SER A 64 -5.57 12.02 15.42
N ARG A 65 -4.60 11.31 16.02
CA ARG A 65 -4.19 11.61 17.38
C ARG A 65 -3.41 12.92 17.33
N ILE A 66 -4.15 14.02 17.22
CA ILE A 66 -3.75 15.24 17.91
C ILE A 66 -4.13 14.96 19.36
N LEU A 67 -3.22 14.33 20.11
CA LEU A 67 -3.26 14.40 21.56
C LEU A 67 -2.45 15.66 21.90
N GLN A 68 -3.16 16.78 22.04
CA GLN A 68 -2.70 17.91 22.84
C GLN A 68 -2.68 17.52 24.31
#